data_AF-A0A6J8D8V3-F1
#
_entry.id   AF-A0A6J8D8V3-F1
#
_cell.length_a   1.000
_cell.length_b   1.000
_cell.length_c   1.000
_cell.angle_alpha   90.00
_cell.angle_beta   90.00
_cell.angle_gamma   90.00
#
_symmetry.space_group_name_H-M   'P 1'
#
loop_
_entity.id
_entity.type
_entity.pdbx_description
1 polymer ?
#
loop_
_entity_poly.entity_id
_entity_poly.type
_entity_poly.pdbx_seq_one_letter_code
_entity_poly.pdbx_strand_id
1 'polypeptide(L)'
;MGWKHHFENLTKNSIHEHFDNKYQQKIEQEYIDITDICRGMFQHQTITENEVEEALKLLNLNKSLDIFGISTENLLYGGPSLIHYLKELLDSTFRLFIYQMNRNNSILPTFNEATHIGICRIDDNLCKATIEENLKKSRRTLYSLIGVGLYGENGLDPQTSMSIMNTYIIPIMLYGLEIVIPTGKCLETLNIQFKKKLKQLLSLPKTADPAIYIVSVMLPVEA
;
A
#
# COMPACT_ATOMS: atom_id res chain seq x y z
N MET A 1 -31.56 13.37 37.05
CA MET A 1 -32.59 12.87 36.11
C MET A 1 -32.67 13.75 34.83
N GLY A 2 -31.56 14.11 34.18
CA GLY A 2 -31.59 15.02 33.01
C GLY A 2 -31.72 14.31 31.65
N TRP A 3 -31.12 13.13 31.52
CA TRP A 3 -31.02 12.41 30.23
C TRP A 3 -32.37 11.85 29.75
N LYS A 4 -33.21 11.37 30.67
CA LYS A 4 -34.55 10.86 30.33
C LYS A 4 -35.42 11.94 29.68
N HIS A 5 -35.36 13.17 30.20
CA HIS A 5 -36.15 14.29 29.69
C HIS A 5 -35.63 14.80 28.34
N HIS A 6 -34.32 14.69 28.10
CA HIS A 6 -33.71 15.03 26.82
C HIS A 6 -34.18 14.10 25.70
N PHE A 7 -34.20 12.78 25.92
CA PHE A 7 -34.64 11.80 24.92
C PHE A 7 -36.16 11.78 24.72
N GLU A 8 -36.95 12.07 25.75
CA GLU A 8 -38.41 12.26 25.62
C GLU A 8 -38.77 13.49 24.78
N ASN A 9 -37.90 14.51 24.71
CA ASN A 9 -38.12 15.68 23.85
C ASN A 9 -37.68 15.46 22.40
N LEU A 10 -36.71 14.57 22.16
CA LEU A 10 -36.28 14.21 20.80
C LEU A 10 -37.28 13.30 20.06
N THR A 11 -38.16 12.62 20.80
CA THR A 11 -39.15 11.68 20.25
C THR A 11 -40.53 12.30 20.03
N LYS A 12 -40.74 13.56 20.44
CA LYS A 12 -41.97 14.29 20.11
C LYS A 12 -41.84 14.84 18.69
N ASN A 13 -42.76 14.43 17.82
CA ASN A 13 -42.86 14.94 16.44
C ASN A 13 -42.77 16.47 16.44
N SER A 14 -41.95 17.00 15.52
CA SER A 14 -41.76 18.45 15.42
C SER A 14 -43.12 19.10 15.14
N ILE A 15 -43.39 20.27 15.75
CA ILE A 15 -44.69 20.96 15.71
C ILE A 15 -45.04 21.48 14.29
N HIS A 16 -44.21 21.21 13.29
CA HIS A 16 -44.38 21.70 11.93
C HIS A 16 -44.53 20.56 10.92
N GLU A 17 -45.75 20.04 10.76
CA GLU A 17 -46.14 19.10 9.68
C GLU A 17 -45.65 19.53 8.28
N HIS A 18 -45.48 20.84 8.07
CA HIS A 18 -45.02 21.39 6.80
C HIS A 18 -43.54 21.13 6.49
N PHE A 19 -42.70 20.98 7.52
CA PHE A 19 -41.29 20.61 7.37
C PHE A 19 -41.14 19.11 7.12
N ASP A 20 -41.95 18.29 7.80
CA ASP A 20 -41.93 16.83 7.61
C ASP A 20 -42.42 16.44 6.21
N ASN A 21 -43.45 17.09 5.66
CA ASN A 21 -43.91 16.83 4.29
C ASN A 21 -42.88 17.22 3.21
N LYS A 22 -42.23 18.39 3.35
CA LYS A 22 -41.17 18.79 2.40
C LYS A 22 -39.95 17.87 2.48
N TYR A 23 -39.62 17.42 3.69
CA TYR A 23 -38.52 16.49 3.90
C TYR A 23 -38.85 15.09 3.35
N GLN A 24 -40.07 14.61 3.54
CA GLN A 24 -40.54 13.36 2.93
C GLN A 24 -40.55 13.42 1.40
N GLN A 25 -41.07 14.49 0.81
CA GLN A 25 -41.01 14.69 -0.65
C GLN A 25 -39.58 14.69 -1.19
N LYS A 26 -38.64 15.27 -0.43
CA LYS A 26 -37.23 15.27 -0.80
C LYS A 26 -36.64 13.86 -0.73
N ILE A 27 -36.96 13.08 0.30
CA ILE A 27 -36.53 11.68 0.43
C ILE A 27 -37.11 10.82 -0.69
N GLU A 28 -38.39 10.99 -1.02
CA GLU A 28 -39.04 10.25 -2.11
C GLU A 28 -38.42 10.58 -3.47
N GLN A 29 -38.11 11.85 -3.72
CA GLN A 29 -37.43 12.27 -4.94
C GLN A 29 -35.99 11.72 -4.99
N GLU A 30 -35.23 11.81 -3.90
CA GLU A 30 -33.89 11.22 -3.80
C GLU A 30 -33.93 9.69 -4.01
N TYR A 31 -34.95 9.01 -3.48
CA TYR A 31 -35.15 7.57 -3.68
C TYR A 31 -35.43 7.23 -5.15
N ILE A 32 -36.30 7.99 -5.82
CA ILE A 32 -36.60 7.82 -7.25
C ILE A 32 -35.34 8.06 -8.09
N ASP A 33 -34.61 9.16 -7.81
CA ASP A 33 -33.38 9.52 -8.53
C ASP A 33 -32.30 8.43 -8.34
N ILE A 34 -32.11 7.92 -7.12
CA ILE A 34 -31.19 6.80 -6.86
C ILE A 34 -31.64 5.54 -7.61
N THR A 35 -32.94 5.23 -7.60
CA THR A 35 -33.45 4.03 -8.26
C THR A 35 -33.29 4.09 -9.77
N ASP A 36 -33.49 5.25 -10.38
CA ASP A 36 -33.32 5.46 -11.81
C ASP A 36 -31.85 5.53 -12.22
N ILE A 37 -30.98 6.12 -11.38
CA ILE A 37 -29.51 6.03 -11.54
C ILE A 37 -29.07 4.57 -11.47
N CYS A 38 -29.56 3.79 -10.50
CA CYS A 38 -29.24 2.37 -10.39
C CYS A 38 -29.79 1.52 -11.54
N ARG A 39 -30.90 1.92 -12.17
CA ARG A 39 -31.45 1.25 -13.37
C ARG A 39 -30.70 1.63 -14.65
N GLY A 40 -30.20 2.86 -14.75
CA GLY A 40 -29.42 3.35 -15.89
C GLY A 40 -27.94 2.97 -15.84
N MET A 41 -27.38 2.77 -14.66
CA MET A 41 -25.98 2.39 -14.45
C MET A 41 -25.84 0.86 -14.38
N PHE A 42 -25.47 0.28 -15.52
CA PHE A 42 -24.90 -1.06 -15.72
C PHE A 42 -25.87 -2.22 -15.97
N GLN A 43 -26.13 -2.47 -17.26
CA GLN A 43 -26.00 -3.83 -17.77
C GLN A 43 -24.51 -4.21 -17.66
N HIS A 44 -24.12 -4.97 -16.64
CA HIS A 44 -22.82 -5.64 -16.69
C HIS A 44 -22.84 -6.51 -17.94
N GLN A 45 -21.99 -6.19 -18.91
CA GLN A 45 -21.81 -7.01 -20.09
C GLN A 45 -21.18 -8.31 -19.58
N THR A 46 -22.03 -9.34 -19.43
CA THR A 46 -21.63 -10.65 -18.93
C THR A 46 -20.55 -11.21 -19.83
N ILE A 47 -19.48 -11.73 -19.23
CA ILE A 47 -18.39 -12.35 -20.00
C ILE A 47 -18.98 -13.57 -20.72
N THR A 48 -18.75 -13.64 -22.02
CA THR A 48 -19.22 -14.74 -22.86
C THR A 48 -18.23 -15.90 -22.82
N GLU A 49 -18.73 -17.12 -23.06
CA GLU A 49 -17.87 -18.31 -23.12
C GLU A 49 -16.83 -18.22 -24.25
N ASN A 50 -17.17 -17.54 -25.35
CA ASN A 50 -16.25 -17.29 -26.47
C ASN A 50 -15.08 -16.38 -26.05
N GLU A 51 -15.33 -15.33 -25.27
CA GLU A 51 -14.27 -14.44 -24.77
C GLU A 51 -13.31 -15.19 -23.83
N VAL A 52 -13.84 -16.10 -23.00
CA VAL A 52 -13.01 -16.96 -22.14
C VAL A 52 -12.18 -17.92 -22.98
N GLU A 53 -12.76 -18.52 -24.01
CA GLU A 53 -12.04 -19.41 -24.91
C GLU A 53 -10.90 -18.70 -25.68
N GLU A 54 -11.16 -17.48 -26.17
CA GLU A 54 -10.15 -16.64 -26.82
C GLU A 54 -9.04 -16.25 -25.84
N ALA A 55 -9.38 -15.87 -24.60
CA ALA A 55 -8.41 -15.54 -23.57
C ALA A 55 -7.51 -16.74 -23.22
N LEU A 56 -8.07 -17.95 -23.16
CA LEU A 56 -7.31 -19.19 -22.94
C LEU A 56 -6.33 -19.48 -24.08
N LYS A 57 -6.71 -19.22 -25.34
CA LYS A 57 -5.82 -19.39 -26.50
C LYS A 57 -4.65 -18.41 -26.51
N LEU A 58 -4.81 -17.25 -25.87
CA LEU A 58 -3.76 -16.24 -25.74
C LEU A 58 -2.79 -16.52 -24.58
N LEU A 59 -3.03 -17.55 -23.75
CA LEU A 59 -2.10 -17.94 -22.71
C LEU A 59 -0.80 -18.47 -23.33
N ASN A 60 0.32 -17.89 -22.92
CA ASN A 60 1.64 -18.37 -23.35
C ASN A 60 1.86 -19.82 -22.92
N LEU A 61 1.93 -20.70 -23.92
CA LEU A 61 2.27 -22.10 -23.74
C LEU A 61 3.73 -22.25 -23.29
N ASN A 62 4.04 -23.33 -22.55
CA ASN A 62 5.34 -23.63 -21.94
C ASN A 62 5.69 -22.88 -20.63
N LYS A 63 4.70 -22.43 -19.86
CA LYS A 63 4.96 -21.99 -18.47
C LYS A 63 5.08 -23.21 -17.54
N SER A 64 5.98 -23.12 -16.57
CA SER A 64 6.21 -24.15 -15.56
C SER A 64 4.92 -24.49 -14.80
N LEU A 65 4.74 -25.78 -14.52
CA LEU A 65 3.70 -26.32 -13.63
C LEU A 65 3.65 -25.51 -12.33
N ASP A 66 2.45 -25.21 -11.86
CA ASP A 66 2.29 -24.64 -10.53
C ASP A 66 2.50 -25.70 -9.42
N ILE A 67 2.36 -25.28 -8.16
CA ILE A 67 2.50 -26.15 -6.99
C ILE A 67 1.48 -27.31 -6.93
N PHE A 68 0.43 -27.26 -7.76
CA PHE A 68 -0.61 -28.30 -7.87
C PHE A 68 -0.45 -29.14 -9.14
N GLY A 69 0.60 -28.91 -9.93
CA GLY A 69 0.81 -29.61 -11.19
C GLY A 69 -0.18 -29.18 -12.29
N ILE A 70 -0.80 -28.00 -12.16
CA ILE A 70 -1.67 -27.43 -13.18
C ILE A 70 -0.80 -26.64 -14.16
N SER A 71 -0.87 -27.03 -15.43
CA SER A 71 -0.19 -26.32 -16.51
C SER A 71 -1.15 -25.49 -17.36
N THR A 72 -0.60 -24.63 -18.21
CA THR A 72 -1.37 -23.88 -19.20
C THR A 72 -2.13 -24.79 -20.17
N GLU A 73 -1.57 -25.96 -20.47
CA GLU A 73 -2.18 -26.95 -21.37
C GLU A 73 -3.41 -27.59 -20.71
N ASN A 74 -3.40 -27.82 -19.39
CA ASN A 74 -4.57 -28.34 -18.67
C ASN A 74 -5.76 -27.38 -18.76
N LEU A 75 -5.50 -26.07 -18.80
CA LEU A 75 -6.53 -25.04 -18.97
C LEU A 75 -7.01 -24.96 -20.43
N LEU A 76 -6.09 -25.04 -21.39
CA LEU A 76 -6.43 -25.00 -22.82
C LEU A 76 -7.25 -26.22 -23.28
N TYR A 77 -6.92 -27.40 -22.75
CA TYR A 77 -7.58 -28.67 -23.11
C TYR A 77 -8.66 -29.12 -22.13
N GLY A 78 -9.01 -28.29 -21.14
CA GLY A 78 -10.02 -28.63 -20.12
C GLY A 78 -11.47 -28.71 -20.63
N GLY A 79 -11.69 -28.37 -21.90
CA GLY A 79 -12.97 -28.54 -22.59
C GLY A 79 -14.07 -27.56 -22.16
N PRO A 80 -15.29 -27.72 -22.72
CA PRO A 80 -16.39 -26.75 -22.54
C PRO A 80 -16.82 -26.58 -21.08
N SER A 81 -16.77 -27.65 -20.28
CA SER A 81 -17.13 -27.58 -18.86
C SER A 81 -16.19 -26.67 -18.06
N LEU A 82 -14.89 -26.66 -18.35
CA LEU A 82 -13.95 -25.77 -17.68
C LEU A 82 -14.19 -24.31 -18.08
N ILE A 83 -14.44 -24.05 -19.37
CA ILE A 83 -14.75 -22.71 -19.89
C ILE A 83 -15.98 -22.14 -19.18
N HIS A 84 -17.02 -22.96 -19.03
CA HIS A 84 -18.23 -22.59 -18.31
C HIS A 84 -17.95 -22.20 -16.85
N TYR A 85 -17.20 -23.02 -16.10
CA TYR A 85 -16.87 -22.70 -14.71
C TYR A 85 -15.98 -21.47 -14.57
N LEU A 86 -15.02 -21.27 -15.47
CA LEU A 86 -14.17 -20.08 -15.48
C LEU A 86 -14.98 -18.82 -15.75
N LYS A 87 -15.91 -18.88 -16.70
CA LYS A 87 -16.84 -17.79 -17.01
C LYS A 87 -17.68 -17.42 -15.78
N GLU A 88 -18.30 -18.40 -15.12
CA GLU A 88 -19.10 -18.16 -13.90
C GLU A 88 -18.26 -17.59 -12.74
N LEU A 89 -17.02 -18.05 -12.58
CA LEU A 89 -16.11 -17.56 -11.55
C LEU A 89 -15.69 -16.11 -11.83
N LEU A 90 -15.33 -15.80 -13.08
CA LEU A 90 -14.96 -14.44 -13.49
C LEU A 90 -16.15 -13.49 -13.32
N ASP A 91 -17.32 -13.85 -13.84
CA ASP A 91 -18.55 -13.06 -13.67
C ASP A 91 -18.86 -12.80 -12.20
N SER A 92 -18.76 -13.82 -11.35
CA SER A 92 -18.98 -13.68 -9.90
C SER A 92 -17.96 -12.75 -9.24
N THR A 93 -16.68 -12.85 -9.64
CA THR A 93 -15.59 -12.02 -9.11
C THR A 93 -15.76 -10.57 -9.53
N PHE A 94 -16.08 -10.31 -10.79
CA PHE A 94 -16.33 -8.95 -11.30
C PHE A 94 -17.58 -8.34 -10.66
N ARG A 95 -18.66 -9.11 -10.49
CA ARG A 95 -19.85 -8.66 -9.76
C ARG A 95 -19.52 -8.26 -8.32
N LEU A 96 -18.73 -9.06 -7.61
CA LEU A 96 -18.30 -8.73 -6.25
C LEU A 96 -17.43 -7.48 -6.21
N PHE A 97 -16.48 -7.33 -7.14
CA PHE A 97 -15.61 -6.17 -7.24
C PHE A 97 -16.41 -4.89 -7.54
N ILE A 98 -17.32 -4.94 -8.53
CA ILE A 98 -18.22 -3.84 -8.88
C ILE A 98 -19.16 -3.50 -7.71
N TYR A 99 -19.69 -4.50 -7.01
CA TYR A 99 -20.53 -4.29 -5.82
C TYR A 99 -19.77 -3.60 -4.69
N GLN A 100 -18.50 -3.96 -4.45
CA GLN A 100 -17.65 -3.27 -3.47
C GLN A 100 -17.37 -1.82 -3.86
N MET A 101 -17.17 -1.54 -5.15
CA MET A 101 -17.01 -0.17 -5.65
C MET A 101 -18.30 0.66 -5.53
N ASN A 102 -19.46 0.05 -5.79
CA ASN A 102 -20.74 0.73 -5.83
C ASN A 102 -21.40 0.94 -4.45
N ARG A 103 -20.97 0.26 -3.40
CA ARG A 103 -21.55 0.40 -2.05
C ARG A 103 -21.49 1.84 -1.51
N ASN A 104 -20.63 2.71 -2.07
CA ASN A 104 -20.43 4.07 -1.61
C ASN A 104 -20.82 5.19 -2.60
N ASN A 105 -21.42 4.89 -3.78
CA ASN A 105 -21.77 5.89 -4.81
C ASN A 105 -20.64 6.88 -5.22
N SER A 106 -19.41 6.59 -4.83
CA SER A 106 -18.26 7.43 -5.11
C SER A 106 -17.47 6.81 -6.25
N ILE A 107 -17.42 7.49 -7.39
CA ILE A 107 -16.34 7.30 -8.36
C ILE A 107 -15.05 7.37 -7.54
N LEU A 108 -14.28 6.29 -7.50
CA LEU A 108 -13.01 6.29 -6.78
C LEU A 108 -12.19 7.47 -7.28
N PRO A 109 -11.89 8.46 -6.43
CA PRO A 109 -11.09 9.60 -6.86
C PRO A 109 -9.75 9.07 -7.38
N THR A 110 -9.47 9.33 -8.65
CA THR A 110 -8.14 9.12 -9.22
C THR A 110 -7.22 10.17 -8.61
N PHE A 111 -6.22 9.73 -7.86
CA PHE A 111 -5.22 10.61 -7.26
C PHE A 111 -3.89 10.40 -7.98
N ASN A 112 -3.27 11.51 -8.39
CA ASN A 112 -1.92 11.50 -8.97
C ASN A 112 -0.84 11.19 -7.92
N GLU A 113 -1.17 11.37 -6.63
CA GLU A 113 -0.33 11.05 -5.49
C GLU A 113 -1.18 10.47 -4.36
N ALA A 114 -0.75 9.35 -3.78
CA ALA A 114 -1.38 8.77 -2.60
C ALA A 114 -0.34 8.23 -1.63
N THR A 115 -0.50 8.57 -0.35
CA THR A 115 0.28 7.98 0.74
C THR A 115 -0.53 6.86 1.38
N HIS A 116 -0.04 5.64 1.31
CA HIS A 116 -0.65 4.49 1.96
C HIS A 116 0.38 3.75 2.82
N ILE A 117 0.07 3.61 4.12
CA ILE A 117 0.95 2.93 5.10
C ILE A 117 2.37 3.58 5.12
N GLY A 118 2.43 4.90 4.91
CA GLY A 118 3.68 5.66 4.87
C GLY A 118 4.51 5.46 3.60
N ILE A 119 3.93 4.88 2.54
CA ILE A 119 4.53 4.75 1.20
C ILE A 119 3.81 5.72 0.27
N CYS A 120 4.56 6.61 -0.36
CA CYS A 120 4.04 7.58 -1.31
C CYS A 120 4.16 7.04 -2.73
N ARG A 121 3.02 6.87 -3.40
CA ARG A 121 2.93 6.49 -4.82
C ARG A 121 2.60 7.73 -5.63
N ILE A 122 3.42 8.00 -6.64
CA ILE A 122 3.24 9.07 -7.64
C ILE A 122 3.35 8.42 -9.02
N ASP A 123 2.39 8.70 -9.91
CA ASP A 123 2.26 8.05 -11.22
C ASP A 123 3.53 8.16 -12.09
N ASP A 124 4.25 9.29 -12.03
CA ASP A 124 5.42 9.57 -12.87
C ASP A 124 6.78 9.17 -12.28
N ASN A 125 6.85 8.83 -10.99
CA ASN A 125 8.12 8.41 -10.34
C ASN A 125 7.85 7.68 -9.02
N LEU A 126 7.34 6.45 -9.15
CA LEU A 126 6.83 5.62 -8.05
C LEU A 126 7.73 5.53 -6.80
N CYS A 127 9.05 5.65 -6.94
CA CYS A 127 10.00 5.38 -5.87
C CYS A 127 10.69 6.60 -5.23
N LYS A 128 10.80 7.72 -5.94
CA LYS A 128 11.66 8.84 -5.49
C LYS A 128 11.15 9.49 -4.21
N ALA A 129 9.86 9.81 -4.16
CA ALA A 129 9.26 10.45 -2.99
C ALA A 129 9.40 9.59 -1.72
N THR A 130 9.12 8.29 -1.84
CA THR A 130 9.29 7.33 -0.75
C THR A 130 10.74 7.22 -0.30
N ILE A 131 11.70 7.12 -1.23
CA ILE A 131 13.13 7.08 -0.90
C ILE A 131 13.56 8.35 -0.18
N GLU A 132 13.17 9.53 -0.66
CA GLU A 132 13.55 10.81 -0.05
C GLU A 132 12.98 10.95 1.37
N GLU A 133 11.73 10.52 1.58
CA GLU A 133 11.12 10.53 2.90
C GLU A 133 11.82 9.58 3.86
N ASN A 134 12.12 8.35 3.41
CA ASN A 134 12.86 7.36 4.19
C ASN A 134 14.27 7.84 4.55
N LEU A 135 14.98 8.48 3.60
CA LEU A 135 16.29 9.08 3.85
C LEU A 135 16.21 10.22 4.87
N LYS A 136 15.14 11.01 4.86
CA LYS A 136 14.92 12.07 5.85
C LYS A 136 14.66 11.47 7.24
N LYS A 137 13.85 10.41 7.33
CA LYS A 137 13.56 9.68 8.57
C LYS A 137 14.83 9.03 9.11
N SER A 138 15.55 8.25 8.30
CA SER A 138 16.77 7.56 8.71
C SER A 138 17.86 8.53 9.16
N ARG A 139 17.99 9.69 8.52
CA ARG A 139 18.90 10.76 8.95
C ARG A 139 18.54 11.32 10.33
N ARG A 140 17.26 11.55 10.59
CA ARG A 140 16.80 12.03 11.92
C ARG A 140 17.08 10.98 12.99
N THR A 141 16.80 9.71 12.70
CA THR A 141 17.11 8.59 13.59
C THR A 141 18.60 8.49 13.87
N LEU A 142 19.45 8.58 12.84
CA LEU A 142 20.90 8.58 12.98
C LEU A 142 21.36 9.69 13.94
N TYR A 143 20.91 10.93 13.75
CA TYR A 143 21.28 12.05 14.64
C TYR A 143 20.76 11.88 16.07
N SER A 144 19.58 11.27 16.24
CA SER A 144 19.05 10.94 17.57
C SER A 144 19.91 9.90 18.29
N LEU A 145 20.52 8.98 17.55
CA LEU A 145 21.34 7.89 18.10
C LEU A 145 22.79 8.29 18.35
N ILE A 146 23.27 9.41 17.79
CA ILE A 146 24.60 9.95 18.11
C ILE A 146 24.75 10.17 19.62
N GLY A 147 23.72 10.71 20.30
CA GLY A 147 23.75 10.92 21.74
C GLY A 147 23.75 9.65 22.58
N VAL A 148 23.40 8.51 21.99
CA VAL A 148 23.37 7.19 22.65
C VAL A 148 24.73 6.47 22.54
N GLY A 149 25.72 7.09 21.90
CA GLY A 149 27.06 6.54 21.76
C GLY A 149 27.33 5.93 20.38
N LEU A 150 26.52 6.25 19.37
CA LEU A 150 26.83 5.91 17.97
C LEU A 150 28.04 6.72 17.43
N TYR A 151 28.48 7.74 18.18
CA TYR A 151 29.67 8.55 17.95
C TYR A 151 30.15 9.18 19.28
N GLY A 152 31.46 9.47 19.40
CA GLY A 152 32.07 10.22 20.52
C GLY A 152 33.05 9.41 21.37
N GLU A 153 33.64 10.06 22.39
CA GLU A 153 34.65 9.46 23.29
C GLU A 153 34.12 8.31 24.16
N ASN A 154 32.81 8.30 24.42
CA ASN A 154 32.10 7.21 25.08
C ASN A 154 31.27 6.41 24.08
N GLY A 155 31.83 6.18 22.88
CA GLY A 155 31.19 5.37 21.85
C GLY A 155 30.85 3.97 22.39
N LEU A 156 29.73 3.42 21.95
CA LEU A 156 29.37 2.04 22.25
C LEU A 156 30.40 1.08 21.65
N ASP A 157 30.37 -0.19 22.01
CA ASP A 157 31.19 -1.17 21.31
C ASP A 157 30.74 -1.28 19.82
N PRO A 158 31.66 -1.72 18.93
CA PRO A 158 31.37 -1.85 17.51
C PRO A 158 30.18 -2.76 17.19
N GLN A 159 30.00 -3.84 17.96
CA GLN A 159 28.95 -4.82 17.76
C GLN A 159 27.57 -4.24 18.08
N THR A 160 27.46 -3.52 19.20
CA THR A 160 26.24 -2.79 19.59
C THR A 160 25.93 -1.69 18.59
N SER A 161 26.93 -0.95 18.11
CA SER A 161 26.72 0.11 17.11
C SER A 161 26.23 -0.45 15.77
N MET A 162 26.78 -1.58 15.32
CA MET A 162 26.25 -2.32 14.15
C MET A 162 24.83 -2.82 14.39
N SER A 163 24.54 -3.35 15.57
CA SER A 163 23.19 -3.79 15.94
C SER A 163 22.18 -2.63 15.88
N ILE A 164 22.56 -1.44 16.38
CA ILE A 164 21.73 -0.23 16.30
C ILE A 164 21.50 0.19 14.85
N MET A 165 22.55 0.20 14.02
CA MET A 165 22.42 0.52 12.59
C MET A 165 21.46 -0.45 11.87
N ASN A 166 21.61 -1.75 12.11
CA ASN A 166 20.80 -2.80 11.50
C ASN A 166 19.36 -2.83 12.01
N THR A 167 19.13 -2.44 13.28
CA THR A 167 17.81 -2.48 13.92
C THR A 167 16.98 -1.23 13.64
N TYR A 168 17.62 -0.06 13.58
CA TYR A 168 16.88 1.21 13.51
C TYR A 168 17.09 1.95 12.18
N ILE A 169 18.32 2.01 11.66
CA ILE A 169 18.64 2.92 10.55
C ILE A 169 18.37 2.26 9.21
N ILE A 170 18.85 1.03 9.01
CA ILE A 170 18.65 0.28 7.76
C ILE A 170 17.16 -0.01 7.51
N PRO A 171 16.36 -0.49 8.49
CA PRO A 171 14.95 -0.78 8.24
C PRO A 171 14.16 0.46 7.86
N ILE A 172 14.41 1.60 8.49
CA ILE A 172 13.77 2.88 8.13
C ILE A 172 14.17 3.32 6.71
N MET A 173 15.42 3.10 6.32
CA MET A 173 15.91 3.45 4.98
C MET A 173 15.28 2.57 3.88
N LEU A 174 15.03 1.29 4.19
CA LEU A 174 14.53 0.30 3.23
C LEU A 174 13.01 0.09 3.26
N TYR A 175 12.31 0.69 4.23
CA TYR A 175 10.87 0.51 4.44
C TYR A 175 10.04 0.77 3.17
N GLY A 176 9.22 -0.19 2.76
CA GLY A 176 8.31 -0.07 1.62
C GLY A 176 8.98 -0.16 0.25
N LEU A 177 10.30 -0.35 0.18
CA LEU A 177 11.01 -0.58 -1.09
C LEU A 177 10.72 -1.96 -1.66
N GLU A 178 10.30 -2.92 -0.85
CA GLU A 178 9.81 -4.23 -1.26
C GLU A 178 8.51 -4.15 -2.07
N ILE A 179 7.70 -3.12 -1.84
CA ILE A 179 6.44 -2.88 -2.57
C ILE A 179 6.70 -2.08 -3.85
N VAL A 180 7.62 -1.12 -3.80
CA VAL A 180 7.87 -0.20 -4.91
C VAL A 180 8.91 -0.73 -5.91
N ILE A 181 9.71 -1.73 -5.51
CA ILE A 181 10.75 -2.40 -6.32
C ILE A 181 11.65 -1.36 -7.03
N PRO A 182 12.56 -0.68 -6.30
CA PRO A 182 13.44 0.35 -6.87
C PRO A 182 14.34 -0.24 -7.96
N THR A 183 14.38 0.40 -9.13
CA THR A 183 15.28 0.03 -10.22
C THR A 183 16.27 1.15 -10.58
N GLY A 184 17.47 0.76 -11.03
CA GLY A 184 18.50 1.66 -11.57
C GLY A 184 18.88 2.84 -10.65
N LYS A 185 18.60 4.06 -11.12
CA LYS A 185 19.02 5.33 -10.48
C LYS A 185 18.53 5.50 -9.03
N CYS A 186 17.39 4.91 -8.69
CA CYS A 186 16.81 4.99 -7.35
C CYS A 186 17.66 4.23 -6.32
N LEU A 187 18.10 3.02 -6.69
CA LEU A 187 18.99 2.20 -5.85
C LEU A 187 20.37 2.87 -5.70
N GLU A 188 20.89 3.42 -6.79
CA GLU A 188 22.17 4.14 -6.78
C GLU A 188 22.11 5.37 -5.87
N THR A 189 21.00 6.11 -5.90
CA THR A 189 20.78 7.26 -5.00
C THR A 189 20.82 6.84 -3.54
N LEU A 190 20.17 5.73 -3.19
CA LEU A 190 20.16 5.19 -1.83
C LEU A 190 21.58 4.81 -1.36
N ASN A 191 22.35 4.16 -2.23
CA ASN A 191 23.73 3.79 -1.94
C ASN A 191 24.65 5.02 -1.77
N ILE A 192 24.53 6.03 -2.66
CA ILE A 192 25.28 7.28 -2.56
C ILE A 192 24.97 8.00 -1.24
N GLN A 193 23.70 8.07 -0.86
CA GLN A 193 23.29 8.74 0.37
C GLN A 193 23.76 8.00 1.61
N PHE A 194 23.67 6.67 1.62
CA PHE A 194 24.20 5.85 2.71
C PHE A 194 25.72 6.04 2.86
N LYS A 195 26.48 5.96 1.77
CA LYS A 195 27.94 6.25 1.76
C LYS A 195 28.25 7.65 2.24
N LYS A 196 27.47 8.65 1.84
CA LYS A 196 27.63 10.04 2.30
C LYS A 196 27.45 10.15 3.82
N LYS A 197 26.49 9.42 4.39
CA LYS A 197 26.23 9.41 5.84
C LYS A 197 27.37 8.74 6.62
N LEU A 198 27.89 7.62 6.12
CA LEU A 198 29.07 6.97 6.70
C LEU A 198 30.30 7.87 6.64
N LYS A 199 30.57 8.52 5.49
CA LYS A 199 31.65 9.50 5.38
C LYS A 199 31.48 10.66 6.36
N GLN A 200 30.26 11.14 6.56
CA GLN A 200 29.98 12.18 7.55
C GLN A 200 30.35 11.72 8.96
N LEU A 201 29.96 10.52 9.37
CA LEU A 201 30.34 9.95 10.67
C LEU A 201 31.87 9.84 10.83
N LEU A 202 32.56 9.38 9.78
CA LEU A 202 34.02 9.26 9.79
C LEU A 202 34.75 10.62 9.84
N SER A 203 34.12 11.67 9.34
CA SER A 203 34.70 13.02 9.26
C SER A 203 34.46 13.85 10.51
N LEU A 204 33.74 13.32 11.51
CA LEU A 204 33.50 14.02 12.76
C LEU A 204 34.76 14.00 13.66
N PRO A 205 35.02 15.07 14.44
CA PRO A 205 36.23 15.19 15.24
C PRO A 205 36.22 14.23 16.46
N LYS A 206 37.13 13.25 16.49
CA LYS A 206 37.13 12.08 17.38
C LYS A 206 36.19 10.98 16.87
N THR A 207 36.52 10.45 15.70
CA THR A 207 35.87 9.28 15.11
C THR A 207 35.98 8.11 16.07
N ALA A 208 34.84 7.63 16.56
CA ALA A 208 34.82 6.46 17.45
C ALA A 208 35.16 5.20 16.65
N ASP A 209 35.91 4.27 17.26
CA ASP A 209 36.24 2.96 16.67
C ASP A 209 35.04 2.25 16.01
N PRO A 210 33.82 2.27 16.61
CA PRO A 210 32.62 1.72 15.97
C PRO A 210 32.32 2.23 14.58
N ALA A 211 32.56 3.52 14.30
CA ALA A 211 32.28 4.11 12.99
C ALA A 211 33.20 3.52 11.92
N ILE A 212 34.43 3.14 12.27
CA ILE A 212 35.37 2.46 11.38
C ILE A 212 34.89 1.04 11.09
N TYR A 213 34.46 0.31 12.13
CA TYR A 213 33.98 -1.06 11.99
C TYR A 213 32.65 -1.19 11.22
N ILE A 214 31.73 -0.23 11.41
CA ILE A 214 30.48 -0.15 10.62
C ILE A 214 30.80 -0.03 9.12
N VAL A 215 31.88 0.67 8.76
CA VAL A 215 32.28 0.90 7.37
C VAL A 215 33.04 -0.29 6.80
N SER A 216 33.89 -0.93 7.60
CA SER A 216 34.67 -2.09 7.16
C SER A 216 33.85 -3.38 7.11
N VAL A 217 32.68 -3.42 7.78
CA VAL A 217 31.89 -4.65 7.99
C VAL A 217 32.73 -5.75 8.66
N MET A 218 33.83 -5.35 9.32
CA MET A 218 34.69 -6.25 10.08
C MET A 218 34.42 -5.99 11.55
N LEU A 219 34.27 -7.06 12.33
CA LEU A 219 34.32 -6.95 13.79
C LEU A 219 35.80 -6.91 14.22
N PRO A 220 36.14 -6.24 15.34
CA PRO A 220 37.47 -6.34 15.91
C PRO A 220 37.82 -7.82 16.14
N VAL A 221 38.98 -8.25 15.65
CA VAL A 221 39.55 -9.55 16.04
C VAL A 221 40.12 -9.35 17.44
N GLU A 222 39.56 -10.02 18.43
CA GLU A 222 40.08 -10.03 19.79
C GLU A 222 41.52 -10.55 19.78
N ALA A 223 42.46 -9.77 20.31
CA ALA A 223 43.85 -10.13 20.54
C ALA A 223 44.12 -10.28 22.04
#